data_AF-A0AAW1GVA6-F1
#
_entry.id   AF-A0AAW1GVA6-F1
#
_cell.length_a   1.000
_cell.length_b   1.000
_cell.length_c   1.000
_cell.angle_alpha   90.00
_cell.angle_beta   90.00
_cell.angle_gamma   90.00
#
_symmetry.space_group_name_H-M   'P 1'
#
loop_
_entity.id
_entity.type
_entity.pdbx_description
1 polymer ?
#
loop_
_entity_poly.entity_id
_entity_poly.type
_entity_poly.pdbx_seq_one_letter_code
_entity_poly.pdbx_strand_id
1 'polypeptide(L)'
;MHATTNEEVLQVLSELESRHRRASLISYLNRTWIPHLSKFAKCFTNEVCHIGNTATSRVESAYSNLKKWLGSSTLKLDTKWTRVHALMEGQHVEIRALLEDCRSREVRENFGHLFSLLVGRVSKHVIVLMHEEVDRGLSLGAGLKSSCGCVIVKIHGLLCSCKLLELYDMGSRLHIGDIHVFWRTLTYEDSVSIPPSDIDRLNELFVEVGGSDLATIRGVTESIYSQLHPEDEDVEEPAVNEARKGRPKRSQNLSAFEHARRKHPASASRSCRTSTTTVKTSTTSARNDTNSSVDASVKKYSELDFCGSGPLEINYMSISSPFCYVHLIPAAVGDYLRGYYDPKPDGHCGFRVLSHALRGIEAAYTSTRGALLNELNDQRYHFIYGIEEYQASSIRVGFMLDRACGDAYWMDSRDCFGFATIYNWKRHLLLSLARHVDVQRQ
;
A
#
# COMPACT_ATOMS: atom_id res chain seq x y z
N MET A 1 15.10 -9.05 -27.61
CA MET A 1 14.00 -8.48 -26.78
C MET A 1 12.64 -8.67 -27.44
N HIS A 2 12.31 -8.01 -28.55
CA HIS A 2 10.95 -8.05 -29.13
C HIS A 2 10.46 -9.41 -29.67
N ALA A 3 11.36 -10.37 -29.92
CA ALA A 3 11.04 -11.74 -30.35
C ALA A 3 9.95 -12.38 -29.47
N THR A 4 8.84 -12.75 -30.10
CA THR A 4 7.62 -13.34 -29.55
C THR A 4 7.62 -14.85 -29.51
N THR A 5 8.44 -15.51 -30.34
CA THR A 5 8.66 -16.97 -30.29
C THR A 5 10.09 -17.33 -29.88
N ASN A 6 10.30 -18.57 -29.43
CA ASN A 6 11.65 -19.07 -29.15
C ASN A 6 12.50 -19.22 -30.42
N GLU A 7 11.87 -19.48 -31.56
CA GLU A 7 12.53 -19.56 -32.87
C GLU A 7 13.06 -18.18 -33.30
N GLU A 8 12.26 -17.12 -33.12
CA GLU A 8 12.70 -15.73 -33.33
C GLU A 8 13.86 -15.35 -32.39
N VAL A 9 13.87 -15.85 -31.14
CA VAL A 9 15.03 -15.64 -30.24
C VAL A 9 16.27 -16.35 -30.76
N LEU A 10 16.16 -17.62 -31.16
CA LEU A 10 17.29 -18.39 -31.70
C LEU A 10 17.84 -17.79 -33.01
N GLN A 11 16.96 -17.31 -33.90
CA GLN A 11 17.36 -16.57 -35.09
C GLN A 11 18.11 -15.29 -34.73
N VAL A 12 17.56 -14.45 -33.84
CA VAL A 12 18.20 -13.19 -33.42
C VAL A 12 19.56 -13.43 -32.74
N LEU A 13 19.72 -14.53 -32.01
CA LEU A 13 21.02 -14.94 -31.44
C LEU A 13 22.01 -15.35 -32.54
N SER A 14 21.60 -16.18 -33.50
CA SER A 14 22.45 -16.60 -34.64
C SER A 14 22.85 -15.40 -35.53
N GLU A 15 21.94 -14.46 -35.76
CA GLU A 15 22.25 -13.20 -36.44
C GLU A 15 23.20 -12.31 -35.64
N LEU A 16 23.10 -12.30 -34.30
CA LEU A 16 24.00 -11.55 -33.43
C LEU A 16 25.41 -12.14 -33.43
N GLU A 17 25.55 -13.47 -33.35
CA GLU A 17 26.85 -14.16 -33.41
C GLU A 17 27.53 -14.01 -34.77
N SER A 18 26.77 -14.14 -35.87
CA SER A 18 27.31 -14.00 -37.23
C SER A 18 27.67 -12.56 -37.63
N ARG A 19 26.93 -11.55 -37.14
CA ARG A 19 27.23 -10.12 -37.42
C ARG A 19 28.39 -9.57 -36.57
N HIS A 20 28.59 -10.04 -35.33
CA HIS A 20 29.55 -9.43 -34.40
C HIS A 20 30.86 -10.22 -34.22
N ARG A 21 31.88 -9.85 -35.02
CA ARG A 21 33.26 -10.38 -34.98
C ARG A 21 34.04 -10.21 -33.65
N ARG A 22 33.43 -9.68 -32.58
CA ARG A 22 34.06 -9.49 -31.26
C ARG A 22 33.73 -10.66 -30.34
N ALA A 23 34.55 -11.71 -30.38
CA ALA A 23 34.39 -12.90 -29.53
C ALA A 23 34.27 -12.59 -28.03
N SER A 24 34.92 -11.52 -27.54
CA SER A 24 34.77 -11.06 -26.14
C SER A 24 33.38 -10.51 -25.81
N LEU A 25 32.67 -9.91 -26.78
CA LEU A 25 31.28 -9.47 -26.59
C LEU A 25 30.33 -10.68 -26.58
N ILE A 26 30.52 -11.62 -27.51
CA ILE A 26 29.73 -12.86 -27.55
C ILE A 26 29.93 -13.66 -26.26
N SER A 27 31.18 -13.88 -25.83
CA SER A 27 31.48 -14.55 -24.56
C SER A 27 30.84 -13.86 -23.34
N TYR A 28 30.84 -12.51 -23.29
CA TYR A 28 30.14 -11.76 -22.25
C TYR A 28 28.62 -11.96 -22.30
N LEU A 29 27.99 -11.85 -23.47
CA LEU A 29 26.55 -12.03 -23.63
C LEU A 29 26.13 -13.47 -23.27
N ASN A 30 26.87 -14.47 -23.77
CA ASN A 30 26.58 -15.88 -23.57
C ASN A 30 26.80 -16.31 -22.10
N ARG A 31 27.67 -15.62 -21.35
CA ARG A 31 27.89 -15.84 -19.90
C ARG A 31 26.94 -15.05 -19.00
N THR A 32 26.53 -13.85 -19.38
CA THR A 32 25.88 -12.87 -18.46
C THR A 32 24.43 -12.57 -18.79
N TRP A 33 24.01 -12.67 -20.05
CA TRP A 33 22.67 -12.25 -20.49
C TRP A 33 21.84 -13.39 -21.09
N ILE A 34 22.44 -14.30 -21.88
CA ILE A 34 21.72 -15.48 -22.43
C ILE A 34 21.12 -16.37 -21.32
N PRO A 35 21.81 -16.67 -20.19
CA PRO A 35 21.24 -17.45 -19.09
C PRO A 35 20.05 -16.78 -18.38
N HIS A 36 19.70 -15.54 -18.76
CA HIS A 36 18.63 -14.76 -18.18
C HIS A 36 17.59 -14.29 -19.22
N LEU A 37 17.60 -14.84 -20.45
CA LEU A 37 16.63 -14.51 -21.50
C LEU A 37 15.17 -14.64 -21.03
N SER A 38 14.87 -15.60 -20.15
CA SER A 38 13.56 -15.80 -19.53
C SER A 38 13.04 -14.57 -18.75
N LYS A 39 13.93 -13.66 -18.35
CA LYS A 39 13.58 -12.44 -17.59
C LYS A 39 13.32 -11.22 -18.48
N PHE A 40 13.63 -11.25 -19.78
CA PHE A 40 13.57 -10.04 -20.65
C PHE A 40 13.29 -10.25 -22.14
N ALA A 41 13.25 -11.48 -22.66
CA ALA A 41 12.82 -11.75 -24.03
C ALA A 41 11.30 -11.96 -24.08
N LYS A 42 10.62 -11.33 -25.04
CA LYS A 42 9.16 -11.19 -25.05
C LYS A 42 8.44 -12.54 -25.12
N CYS A 43 9.01 -13.55 -25.80
CA CYS A 43 8.50 -14.92 -25.81
C CYS A 43 8.34 -15.55 -24.42
N PHE A 44 9.18 -15.19 -23.44
CA PHE A 44 9.11 -15.69 -22.07
C PHE A 44 8.34 -14.74 -21.15
N THR A 45 8.52 -13.42 -21.29
CA THR A 45 7.77 -12.46 -20.45
C THR A 45 6.28 -12.46 -20.76
N ASN A 46 5.88 -12.81 -21.99
CA ASN A 46 4.47 -13.02 -22.39
C ASN A 46 3.77 -14.13 -21.58
N GLU A 47 4.51 -15.04 -20.95
CA GLU A 47 3.97 -16.16 -20.17
C GLU A 47 3.81 -15.85 -18.68
N VAL A 48 4.13 -14.63 -18.24
CA VAL A 48 4.10 -14.23 -16.82
C VAL A 48 3.24 -12.98 -16.63
N CYS A 49 2.35 -13.00 -15.64
CA CYS A 49 1.58 -11.82 -15.25
C CYS A 49 2.49 -10.76 -14.60
N HIS A 50 2.88 -9.75 -15.39
CA HIS A 50 3.80 -8.69 -14.98
C HIS A 50 3.11 -7.31 -14.90
N ILE A 51 1.83 -7.20 -15.27
CA ILE A 51 0.98 -6.02 -15.04
C ILE A 51 1.63 -4.74 -15.62
N GLY A 52 2.08 -4.84 -16.88
CA GLY A 52 2.79 -3.76 -17.59
C GLY A 52 4.20 -3.42 -17.09
N ASN A 53 4.70 -4.02 -16.00
CA ASN A 53 6.03 -3.73 -15.44
C ASN A 53 7.16 -4.46 -16.19
N THR A 54 7.39 -4.11 -17.46
CA THR A 54 8.45 -4.70 -18.31
C THR A 54 9.77 -3.93 -18.31
N ALA A 55 9.85 -2.78 -17.63
CA ALA A 55 11.01 -1.88 -17.67
C ALA A 55 11.31 -1.23 -16.31
N THR A 56 12.59 -1.00 -16.03
CA THR A 56 13.10 -0.33 -14.82
C THR A 56 12.85 1.18 -14.78
N SER A 57 12.35 1.78 -15.87
CA SER A 57 12.10 3.22 -16.01
C SER A 57 11.17 3.80 -14.92
N ARG A 58 10.24 3.01 -14.37
CA ARG A 58 9.41 3.40 -13.21
C ARG A 58 10.26 3.57 -11.93
N VAL A 59 11.23 2.68 -11.70
CA VAL A 59 12.16 2.76 -10.56
C VAL A 59 13.17 3.90 -10.75
N GLU A 60 13.69 4.06 -11.96
CA GLU A 60 14.64 5.13 -12.31
C GLU A 60 14.00 6.53 -12.23
N SER A 61 12.73 6.68 -12.65
CA SER A 61 11.99 7.93 -12.51
C SER A 61 11.65 8.24 -11.05
N ALA A 62 11.25 7.25 -10.25
CA ALA A 62 11.06 7.41 -8.81
C ALA A 62 12.36 7.83 -8.09
N TYR A 63 13.49 7.19 -8.42
CA TYR A 63 14.81 7.56 -7.90
C TYR A 63 15.25 8.96 -8.35
N SER A 64 15.00 9.31 -9.62
CA SER A 64 15.26 10.65 -10.16
C SER A 64 14.44 11.72 -9.45
N ASN A 65 13.16 11.47 -9.20
CA ASN A 65 12.28 12.38 -8.48
C ASN A 65 12.70 12.53 -7.01
N LEU A 66 13.00 11.44 -6.30
CA LEU A 66 13.59 11.46 -4.96
C LEU A 66 14.89 12.31 -4.93
N LYS A 67 15.78 12.12 -5.91
CA LYS A 67 17.04 12.87 -6.02
C LYS A 67 16.83 14.37 -6.26
N LYS A 68 15.87 14.75 -7.11
CA LYS A 68 15.45 16.16 -7.30
C LYS A 68 14.90 16.75 -6.00
N TRP A 69 14.01 16.03 -5.32
CA TRP A 69 13.32 16.49 -4.10
C TRP A 69 14.30 16.66 -2.93
N LEU A 70 15.26 15.74 -2.78
CA LEU A 70 16.36 15.89 -1.83
C LEU A 70 17.18 17.15 -2.10
N GLY A 71 17.44 17.49 -3.36
CA GLY A 71 18.01 18.77 -3.80
C GLY A 71 19.51 18.98 -3.54
N SER A 72 20.10 18.31 -2.55
CA SER A 72 21.55 18.24 -2.36
C SER A 72 21.99 16.95 -1.66
N SER A 73 23.15 16.42 -2.05
CA SER A 73 23.83 15.30 -1.39
C SER A 73 24.36 15.65 0.01
N THR A 74 24.66 16.92 0.29
CA THR A 74 25.37 17.37 1.51
C THR A 74 24.46 17.68 2.70
N LEU A 75 23.14 17.57 2.56
CA LEU A 75 22.20 17.86 3.66
C LEU A 75 22.42 16.97 4.89
N LYS A 76 22.16 17.53 6.08
CA LYS A 76 22.12 16.82 7.36
C LYS A 76 21.01 15.75 7.38
N LEU A 77 21.15 14.74 8.25
CA LEU A 77 20.28 13.55 8.27
C LEU A 77 18.84 13.87 8.70
N ASP A 78 18.66 14.75 9.69
CA ASP A 78 17.38 15.32 10.13
C ASP A 78 16.60 15.97 8.98
N THR A 79 17.30 16.79 8.20
CA THR A 79 16.77 17.54 7.06
C THR A 79 16.44 16.58 5.92
N LYS A 80 17.31 15.60 5.63
CA LYS A 80 17.04 14.53 4.67
C LYS A 80 15.81 13.72 5.06
N TRP A 81 15.64 13.36 6.33
CA TRP A 81 14.46 12.61 6.77
C TRP A 81 13.18 13.43 6.62
N THR A 82 13.13 14.66 7.13
CA THR A 82 11.95 15.53 7.03
C THR A 82 11.53 15.71 5.57
N ARG A 83 12.51 15.79 4.65
CA ARG A 83 12.25 15.83 3.20
C ARG A 83 11.69 14.51 2.64
N VAL A 84 12.27 13.36 3.00
CA VAL A 84 11.76 12.04 2.56
C VAL A 84 10.35 11.76 3.11
N HIS A 85 10.09 12.13 4.35
CA HIS A 85 8.79 11.94 4.99
C HIS A 85 7.69 12.76 4.30
N ALA A 86 7.95 14.05 4.03
CA ALA A 86 7.02 14.92 3.31
C ALA A 86 6.80 14.49 1.85
N LEU A 87 7.83 13.93 1.19
CA LEU A 87 7.67 13.30 -0.13
C LEU A 87 6.75 12.07 -0.06
N MET A 88 6.93 11.19 0.93
CA MET A 88 6.07 10.02 1.12
C MET A 88 4.62 10.42 1.43
N GLU A 89 4.40 11.41 2.30
CA GLU A 89 3.07 11.95 2.59
C GLU A 89 2.41 12.54 1.33
N GLY A 90 3.17 13.30 0.53
CA GLY A 90 2.71 13.81 -0.77
C GLY A 90 2.32 12.69 -1.74
N GLN A 91 3.12 11.63 -1.84
CA GLN A 91 2.82 10.46 -2.66
C GLN A 91 1.59 9.69 -2.16
N HIS A 92 1.38 9.60 -0.85
CA HIS A 92 0.17 8.97 -0.29
C HIS A 92 -1.10 9.78 -0.62
N VAL A 93 -1.02 11.11 -0.60
CA VAL A 93 -2.12 12.00 -1.01
C VAL A 93 -2.38 11.91 -2.52
N GLU A 94 -1.32 11.89 -3.34
CA GLU A 94 -1.41 11.74 -4.80
C GLU A 94 -2.05 10.39 -5.19
N ILE A 95 -1.58 9.28 -4.59
CA ILE A 95 -2.15 7.95 -4.80
C ILE A 95 -3.62 7.92 -4.37
N ARG A 96 -3.97 8.45 -3.19
CA ARG A 96 -5.36 8.52 -2.73
C ARG A 96 -6.25 9.31 -3.71
N ALA A 97 -5.78 10.45 -4.19
CA ALA A 97 -6.51 11.25 -5.18
C ALA A 97 -6.72 10.51 -6.52
N LEU A 98 -5.72 9.76 -6.99
CA LEU A 98 -5.83 8.93 -8.20
C LEU A 98 -6.77 7.73 -8.02
N LEU A 99 -6.85 7.15 -6.82
CA LEU A 99 -7.76 6.04 -6.51
C LEU A 99 -9.21 6.51 -6.35
N GLU A 100 -9.44 7.69 -5.75
CA GLU A 100 -10.76 8.33 -5.73
C GLU A 100 -11.18 8.82 -7.13
N ASP A 101 -10.26 9.33 -7.94
CA ASP A 101 -10.56 9.59 -9.36
C ASP A 101 -11.00 8.30 -10.06
N CYS A 102 -10.33 7.16 -9.85
CA CYS A 102 -10.76 5.87 -10.39
C CYS A 102 -12.15 5.41 -9.89
N ARG A 103 -12.65 5.93 -8.75
CA ARG A 103 -14.02 5.69 -8.26
C ARG A 103 -15.07 6.58 -8.90
N SER A 104 -14.69 7.75 -9.41
CA SER A 104 -15.63 8.63 -10.12
C SER A 104 -16.20 7.94 -11.36
N ARG A 105 -17.53 8.01 -11.54
CA ARG A 105 -18.23 7.40 -12.69
C ARG A 105 -18.26 8.32 -13.93
N GLU A 106 -17.41 9.36 -13.99
CA GLU A 106 -17.27 10.25 -15.14
C GLU A 106 -16.53 9.58 -16.30
N VAL A 107 -17.18 8.61 -16.95
CA VAL A 107 -16.63 7.83 -18.07
C VAL A 107 -17.62 7.86 -19.23
N ARG A 108 -17.49 8.87 -20.10
CA ARG A 108 -18.23 8.97 -21.37
C ARG A 108 -17.41 8.32 -22.49
N GLU A 109 -17.69 7.05 -22.76
CA GLU A 109 -16.93 6.25 -23.73
C GLU A 109 -17.82 5.54 -24.76
N ASN A 110 -17.23 5.24 -25.91
CA ASN A 110 -17.75 4.20 -26.81
C ASN A 110 -17.78 2.85 -26.07
N PHE A 111 -18.48 1.84 -26.59
CA PHE A 111 -18.61 0.52 -25.94
C PHE A 111 -19.17 0.54 -24.49
N GLY A 112 -19.74 1.67 -24.02
CA GLY A 112 -20.12 1.87 -22.62
C GLY A 112 -21.01 0.78 -22.00
N HIS A 113 -21.83 0.06 -22.79
CA HIS A 113 -22.59 -1.08 -22.28
C HIS A 113 -21.68 -2.22 -21.77
N LEU A 114 -20.60 -2.52 -22.49
CA LEU A 114 -19.67 -3.61 -22.19
C LEU A 114 -18.91 -3.34 -20.89
N PHE A 115 -18.47 -2.10 -20.69
CA PHE A 115 -17.65 -1.70 -19.52
C PHE A 115 -18.46 -1.11 -18.35
N SER A 116 -19.78 -0.92 -18.52
CA SER A 116 -20.69 -0.33 -17.52
C SER A 116 -20.52 -0.84 -16.08
N LEU A 117 -20.37 -2.15 -15.88
CA LEU A 117 -20.25 -2.76 -14.56
C LEU A 117 -18.87 -2.58 -13.89
N LEU A 118 -17.90 -2.02 -14.62
CA LEU A 118 -16.51 -1.80 -14.18
C LEU A 118 -16.25 -0.35 -13.76
N VAL A 119 -17.00 0.61 -14.33
CA VAL A 119 -16.84 2.04 -14.09
C VAL A 119 -16.98 2.35 -12.60
N GLY A 120 -16.01 3.08 -12.04
CA GLY A 120 -15.92 3.35 -10.60
C GLY A 120 -15.50 2.17 -9.71
N ARG A 121 -15.29 0.97 -10.28
CA ARG A 121 -14.97 -0.27 -9.55
C ARG A 121 -13.62 -0.88 -9.92
N VAL A 122 -13.00 -0.44 -11.03
CA VAL A 122 -11.63 -0.79 -11.44
C VAL A 122 -10.84 0.49 -11.79
N SER A 123 -9.52 0.40 -11.86
CA SER A 123 -8.71 1.55 -12.31
C SER A 123 -9.06 1.96 -13.74
N LYS A 124 -9.29 3.25 -14.00
CA LYS A 124 -9.64 3.79 -15.34
C LYS A 124 -8.67 3.34 -16.45
N HIS A 125 -7.38 3.13 -16.13
CA HIS A 125 -6.38 2.64 -17.09
C HIS A 125 -6.72 1.25 -17.67
N VAL A 126 -7.44 0.40 -16.92
CA VAL A 126 -7.91 -0.92 -17.35
C VAL A 126 -8.84 -0.80 -18.55
N ILE A 127 -9.73 0.20 -18.52
CA ILE A 127 -10.73 0.43 -19.55
C ILE A 127 -10.02 0.92 -20.82
N VAL A 128 -9.04 1.83 -20.68
CA VAL A 128 -8.15 2.25 -21.79
C VAL A 128 -7.44 1.05 -22.44
N LEU A 129 -6.83 0.16 -21.64
CA LEU A 129 -6.15 -1.05 -22.17
C LEU A 129 -7.11 -2.01 -22.90
N MET A 130 -8.38 -2.07 -22.49
CA MET A 130 -9.39 -2.90 -23.17
C MET A 130 -9.96 -2.22 -24.42
N HIS A 131 -10.05 -0.88 -24.47
CA HIS A 131 -10.31 -0.14 -25.72
C HIS A 131 -9.19 -0.36 -26.74
N GLU A 132 -7.92 -0.28 -26.33
CA GLU A 132 -6.77 -0.59 -27.20
C GLU A 132 -6.84 -2.02 -27.77
N GLU A 133 -7.29 -3.00 -26.97
CA GLU A 133 -7.56 -4.37 -27.46
C GLU A 133 -8.79 -4.45 -28.39
N VAL A 134 -9.87 -3.69 -28.15
CA VAL A 134 -11.04 -3.64 -29.04
C VAL A 134 -10.65 -3.03 -30.39
N ASP A 135 -9.99 -1.88 -30.41
CA ASP A 135 -9.51 -1.22 -31.63
C ASP A 135 -8.51 -2.09 -32.40
N ARG A 136 -7.60 -2.77 -31.70
CA ARG A 136 -6.72 -3.80 -32.29
C ARG A 136 -7.51 -4.95 -32.89
N GLY A 137 -8.60 -5.37 -32.23
CA GLY A 137 -9.46 -6.45 -32.69
C GLY A 137 -10.20 -6.10 -33.98
N LEU A 138 -10.81 -4.91 -34.01
CA LEU A 138 -11.47 -4.35 -35.20
C LEU A 138 -10.48 -4.18 -36.35
N SER A 139 -9.27 -3.72 -36.06
CA SER A 139 -8.18 -3.58 -37.05
C SER A 139 -7.71 -4.90 -37.65
N LEU A 140 -7.85 -6.02 -36.93
CA LEU A 140 -7.55 -7.37 -37.45
C LEU A 140 -8.72 -7.97 -38.25
N GLY A 141 -9.96 -7.56 -37.98
CA GLY A 141 -11.16 -7.99 -38.69
C GLY A 141 -11.27 -9.53 -38.78
N ALA A 142 -11.45 -10.06 -39.99
CA ALA A 142 -11.51 -11.51 -40.23
C ALA A 142 -10.24 -12.28 -39.80
N GLY A 143 -9.08 -11.60 -39.74
CA GLY A 143 -7.81 -12.17 -39.26
C GLY A 143 -7.72 -12.31 -37.74
N LEU A 144 -8.70 -11.81 -36.99
CA LEU A 144 -8.70 -11.82 -35.52
C LEU A 144 -8.47 -13.23 -34.96
N LYS A 145 -9.24 -14.24 -35.39
CA LYS A 145 -9.20 -15.59 -34.79
C LYS A 145 -7.84 -16.29 -34.90
N SER A 146 -6.99 -15.92 -35.87
CA SER A 146 -5.63 -16.43 -36.01
C SER A 146 -4.56 -15.47 -35.44
N SER A 147 -4.82 -14.17 -35.40
CA SER A 147 -3.81 -13.12 -35.12
C SER A 147 -3.97 -12.44 -33.75
N CYS A 148 -5.02 -12.75 -33.01
CA CYS A 148 -5.36 -12.17 -31.71
C CYS A 148 -4.29 -12.40 -30.64
N GLY A 149 -3.65 -13.57 -30.62
CA GLY A 149 -2.53 -13.94 -29.73
C GLY A 149 -2.87 -14.07 -28.23
N CYS A 150 -3.98 -13.49 -27.76
CA CYS A 150 -4.49 -13.54 -26.38
C CYS A 150 -3.50 -13.12 -25.27
N VAL A 151 -2.37 -12.48 -25.62
CA VAL A 151 -1.24 -12.25 -24.70
C VAL A 151 -1.65 -11.46 -23.46
N ILE A 152 -2.51 -10.44 -23.60
CA ILE A 152 -2.94 -9.57 -22.49
C ILE A 152 -3.58 -10.34 -21.32
N VAL A 153 -4.21 -11.50 -21.60
CA VAL A 153 -4.77 -12.40 -20.58
C VAL A 153 -3.69 -12.93 -19.65
N LYS A 154 -2.53 -13.30 -20.19
CA LYS A 154 -1.38 -13.76 -19.39
C LYS A 154 -0.67 -12.60 -18.69
N ILE A 155 -0.37 -11.52 -19.43
CA ILE A 155 0.54 -10.48 -18.93
C ILE A 155 -0.10 -9.40 -18.05
N HIS A 156 -1.40 -9.11 -18.21
CA HIS A 156 -2.13 -8.12 -17.40
C HIS A 156 -3.29 -8.74 -16.61
N GLY A 157 -3.76 -9.96 -16.96
CA GLY A 157 -4.96 -10.53 -16.33
C GLY A 157 -6.23 -9.79 -16.73
N LEU A 158 -6.32 -9.42 -18.00
CA LEU A 158 -7.44 -8.72 -18.65
C LEU A 158 -7.89 -9.49 -19.90
N LEU A 159 -9.07 -9.21 -20.44
CA LEU A 159 -9.56 -9.88 -21.63
C LEU A 159 -8.86 -9.36 -22.89
N CYS A 160 -8.73 -10.25 -23.88
CA CYS A 160 -8.18 -9.92 -25.19
C CYS A 160 -9.26 -9.51 -26.20
N SER A 161 -8.83 -8.89 -27.30
CA SER A 161 -9.62 -8.52 -28.48
C SER A 161 -10.69 -9.57 -28.85
N CYS A 162 -10.30 -10.85 -28.86
CA CYS A 162 -11.17 -11.96 -29.20
C CYS A 162 -12.44 -12.01 -28.34
N LYS A 163 -12.28 -11.95 -27.02
CA LYS A 163 -13.38 -12.16 -26.07
C LYS A 163 -14.15 -10.87 -25.80
N LEU A 164 -13.49 -9.71 -25.88
CA LEU A 164 -14.14 -8.41 -25.78
C LEU A 164 -15.15 -8.20 -26.94
N LEU A 165 -14.76 -8.52 -28.18
CA LEU A 165 -15.67 -8.44 -29.32
C LEU A 165 -16.76 -9.52 -29.28
N GLU A 166 -16.44 -10.75 -28.87
CA GLU A 166 -17.44 -11.81 -28.67
C GLU A 166 -18.53 -11.41 -27.65
N LEU A 167 -18.14 -10.77 -26.53
CA LEU A 167 -19.09 -10.28 -25.53
C LEU A 167 -19.92 -9.10 -26.04
N TYR A 168 -19.31 -8.19 -26.82
CA TYR A 168 -19.99 -7.05 -27.43
C TYR A 168 -21.04 -7.48 -28.47
N ASP A 169 -20.70 -8.40 -29.36
CA ASP A 169 -21.64 -8.97 -30.36
C ASP A 169 -22.79 -9.73 -29.68
N MET A 170 -22.53 -10.32 -28.50
CA MET A 170 -23.52 -10.95 -27.62
C MET A 170 -24.29 -9.95 -26.73
N GLY A 171 -24.09 -8.63 -26.89
CA GLY A 171 -24.73 -7.58 -26.07
C GLY A 171 -24.47 -7.68 -24.56
N SER A 172 -23.40 -8.38 -24.17
CA SER A 172 -23.13 -8.81 -22.80
C SER A 172 -22.21 -7.83 -22.08
N ARG A 173 -22.46 -7.61 -20.78
CA ARG A 173 -21.65 -6.73 -19.92
C ARG A 173 -20.48 -7.53 -19.32
N LEU A 174 -19.30 -6.92 -19.18
CA LEU A 174 -18.15 -7.56 -18.54
C LEU A 174 -18.32 -7.61 -17.03
N HIS A 175 -17.95 -8.72 -16.38
CA HIS A 175 -18.04 -8.83 -14.92
C HIS A 175 -16.73 -8.43 -14.23
N ILE A 176 -16.82 -7.82 -13.05
CA ILE A 176 -15.64 -7.43 -12.24
C ILE A 176 -14.80 -8.66 -11.80
N GLY A 177 -15.40 -9.85 -11.79
CA GLY A 177 -14.71 -11.11 -11.54
C GLY A 177 -13.72 -11.49 -12.65
N ASP A 178 -13.94 -11.03 -13.88
CA ASP A 178 -13.08 -11.33 -15.04
C ASP A 178 -11.80 -10.47 -15.07
N ILE A 179 -11.70 -9.50 -14.15
CA ILE A 179 -10.60 -8.55 -14.03
C ILE A 179 -9.69 -8.95 -12.85
N HIS A 180 -8.39 -9.11 -13.13
CA HIS A 180 -7.38 -9.52 -12.15
C HIS A 180 -7.31 -8.57 -10.94
N VAL A 181 -7.12 -9.14 -9.74
CA VAL A 181 -7.33 -8.48 -8.43
C VAL A 181 -6.63 -7.12 -8.29
N PHE A 182 -5.39 -6.99 -8.79
CA PHE A 182 -4.62 -5.74 -8.79
C PHE A 182 -5.42 -4.54 -9.33
N TRP A 183 -6.18 -4.74 -10.40
CA TRP A 183 -6.88 -3.68 -11.12
C TRP A 183 -8.16 -3.19 -10.45
N ARG A 184 -8.77 -4.04 -9.60
CA ARG A 184 -9.95 -3.70 -8.77
C ARG A 184 -9.57 -3.26 -7.36
N THR A 185 -8.29 -3.27 -7.00
CA THR A 185 -7.79 -2.78 -5.71
C THR A 185 -7.70 -1.25 -5.75
N LEU A 186 -8.83 -0.58 -5.45
CA LEU A 186 -8.91 0.88 -5.31
C LEU A 186 -8.71 1.39 -3.86
N THR A 187 -8.17 0.55 -2.96
CA THR A 187 -7.81 0.93 -1.59
C THR A 187 -6.31 0.79 -1.35
N TYR A 188 -5.77 1.65 -0.49
CA TYR A 188 -4.43 1.50 0.10
C TYR A 188 -4.48 1.02 1.56
N GLU A 189 -5.63 1.18 2.22
CA GLU A 189 -5.84 0.79 3.60
C GLU A 189 -6.13 -0.72 3.70
N ASP A 190 -5.66 -1.34 4.80
CA ASP A 190 -5.88 -2.77 5.07
C ASP A 190 -7.38 -3.07 5.00
N SER A 191 -7.78 -3.98 4.11
CA SER A 191 -9.18 -4.33 3.91
C SER A 191 -9.74 -4.91 5.21
N VAL A 192 -10.73 -4.25 5.80
CA VAL A 192 -11.54 -4.83 6.88
C VAL A 192 -12.10 -6.15 6.36
N SER A 193 -11.64 -7.26 6.94
CA SER A 193 -12.09 -8.59 6.56
C SER A 193 -13.57 -8.70 6.88
N ILE A 194 -14.42 -8.73 5.86
CA ILE A 194 -15.86 -8.93 6.01
C ILE A 194 -16.03 -10.31 6.68
N PRO A 195 -16.70 -10.40 7.84
CA PRO A 195 -16.98 -11.69 8.47
C PRO A 195 -17.65 -12.65 7.48
N PRO A 196 -17.18 -13.91 7.34
CA PRO A 196 -17.81 -14.87 6.44
C PRO A 196 -19.32 -15.00 6.66
N SER A 197 -19.77 -14.91 7.93
CA SER A 197 -21.19 -14.88 8.31
C SER A 197 -22.02 -13.80 7.63
N ASP A 198 -21.45 -12.65 7.30
CA ASP A 198 -22.18 -11.56 6.62
C ASP A 198 -22.29 -11.82 5.11
N ILE A 199 -21.32 -12.54 4.53
CA ILE A 199 -21.35 -13.02 3.14
C ILE A 199 -22.32 -14.20 3.01
N ASP A 200 -22.28 -15.15 3.94
CA ASP A 200 -23.19 -16.30 3.99
C ASP A 200 -24.64 -15.82 4.13
N ARG A 201 -24.91 -14.88 5.06
CA ARG A 201 -26.22 -14.25 5.23
C ARG A 201 -26.69 -13.47 4.00
N LEU A 202 -25.78 -12.81 3.28
CA LEU A 202 -26.10 -12.13 2.01
C LEU A 202 -26.51 -13.16 0.94
N ASN A 203 -25.82 -14.31 0.87
CA ASN A 203 -26.19 -15.40 -0.04
C ASN A 203 -27.53 -16.04 0.33
N GLU A 204 -27.82 -16.25 1.63
CA GLU A 204 -29.12 -16.70 2.13
C GLU A 204 -30.26 -15.76 1.70
N LEU A 205 -30.06 -14.44 1.86
CA LEU A 205 -31.03 -13.43 1.43
C LEU A 205 -31.27 -13.44 -0.09
N PHE A 206 -30.24 -13.67 -0.91
CA PHE A 206 -30.43 -13.83 -2.35
C PHE A 206 -31.26 -15.08 -2.71
N VAL A 207 -31.14 -16.17 -1.95
CA VAL A 207 -31.96 -17.38 -2.13
C VAL A 207 -33.41 -17.14 -1.67
N GLU A 208 -33.62 -16.46 -0.53
CA GLU A 208 -34.95 -16.10 -0.03
C GLU A 208 -35.70 -15.17 -1.00
N VAL A 209 -35.02 -14.12 -1.48
CA VAL A 209 -35.57 -13.20 -2.49
C VAL A 209 -35.84 -13.93 -3.80
N GLY A 210 -34.93 -14.80 -4.27
CA GLY A 210 -35.12 -15.61 -5.47
C GLY A 210 -36.29 -16.59 -5.41
N GLY A 211 -36.71 -17.00 -4.20
CA GLY A 211 -37.91 -17.83 -3.96
C GLY A 211 -39.19 -17.03 -3.65
N SER A 212 -39.12 -15.70 -3.60
CA SER A 212 -40.24 -14.81 -3.26
C SER A 212 -41.17 -14.51 -4.45
N ASP A 213 -42.24 -13.74 -4.22
CA ASP A 213 -43.15 -13.34 -5.29
C ASP A 213 -42.55 -12.27 -6.23
N LEU A 214 -43.15 -12.10 -7.40
CA LEU A 214 -42.68 -11.19 -8.45
C LEU A 214 -42.70 -9.70 -8.06
N ALA A 215 -43.53 -9.25 -7.12
CA ALA A 215 -43.49 -7.87 -6.63
C ALA A 215 -42.36 -7.68 -5.62
N THR A 216 -42.14 -8.65 -4.71
CA THR A 216 -41.01 -8.65 -3.78
C THR A 216 -39.67 -8.73 -4.53
N ILE A 217 -39.52 -9.64 -5.49
CA ILE A 217 -38.32 -9.75 -6.34
C ILE A 217 -38.01 -8.41 -7.01
N ARG A 218 -39.01 -7.77 -7.62
CA ARG A 218 -38.82 -6.47 -8.29
C ARG A 218 -38.47 -5.37 -7.30
N GLY A 219 -39.22 -5.21 -6.21
CA GLY A 219 -38.96 -4.16 -5.20
C GLY A 219 -37.56 -4.26 -4.58
N VAL A 220 -37.10 -5.48 -4.28
CA VAL A 220 -35.73 -5.70 -3.79
C VAL A 220 -34.70 -5.47 -4.89
N THR A 221 -34.96 -5.88 -6.14
CA THR A 221 -34.06 -5.64 -7.28
C THR A 221 -33.86 -4.14 -7.52
N GLU A 222 -34.93 -3.34 -7.59
CA GLU A 222 -34.84 -1.88 -7.75
C GLU A 222 -34.11 -1.21 -6.56
N SER A 223 -34.36 -1.67 -5.33
CA SER A 223 -33.72 -1.12 -4.12
C SER A 223 -32.23 -1.51 -4.00
N ILE A 224 -31.82 -2.65 -4.53
CA ILE A 224 -30.40 -3.01 -4.69
C ILE A 224 -29.79 -2.24 -5.88
N TYR A 225 -30.53 -2.07 -6.97
CA TYR A 225 -30.07 -1.35 -8.16
C TYR A 225 -29.73 0.11 -7.83
N SER A 226 -30.65 0.86 -7.23
CA SER A 226 -30.43 2.27 -6.80
C SER A 226 -29.26 2.42 -5.81
N GLN A 227 -29.04 1.46 -4.90
CA GLN A 227 -27.87 1.48 -4.01
C GLN A 227 -26.54 1.22 -4.75
N LEU A 228 -26.57 0.46 -5.85
CA LEU A 228 -25.38 0.15 -6.67
C LEU A 228 -25.17 1.10 -7.85
N HIS A 229 -26.22 1.83 -8.25
CA HIS A 229 -26.34 2.72 -9.40
C HIS A 229 -27.16 3.98 -9.06
N PRO A 230 -26.78 4.77 -8.04
CA PRO A 230 -27.51 5.98 -7.65
C PRO A 230 -27.43 7.09 -8.71
N GLU A 231 -26.60 6.94 -9.74
CA GLU A 231 -26.56 7.82 -10.91
C GLU A 231 -27.66 7.55 -11.95
N ASP A 232 -28.33 6.40 -11.89
CA ASP A 232 -29.44 6.04 -12.78
C ASP A 232 -30.82 6.49 -12.22
N GLU A 233 -30.87 6.99 -10.97
CA GLU A 233 -32.05 7.71 -10.49
C GLU A 233 -32.04 9.14 -11.06
N ASP A 234 -32.97 9.43 -11.98
CA ASP A 234 -33.23 10.79 -12.50
C ASP A 234 -33.77 11.71 -11.38
N VAL A 235 -32.88 12.20 -10.53
CA VAL A 235 -33.19 13.21 -9.50
C VAL A 235 -33.34 14.57 -10.18
N GLU A 236 -34.50 14.84 -10.79
CA GLU A 236 -34.89 16.20 -11.14
C GLU A 236 -34.78 17.11 -9.90
N GLU A 237 -34.02 18.21 -10.03
CA GLU A 237 -33.91 19.20 -8.96
C GLU A 237 -35.32 19.74 -8.66
N PRO A 238 -35.85 19.54 -7.43
CA PRO A 238 -37.28 19.65 -7.18
C PRO A 238 -37.78 21.07 -7.46
N ALA A 239 -38.65 21.18 -8.48
CA ALA A 239 -39.03 22.44 -9.11
C ALA A 239 -39.23 23.59 -8.10
N VAL A 240 -38.39 24.62 -8.24
CA VAL A 240 -38.33 25.75 -7.30
C VAL A 240 -39.72 26.36 -7.18
N ASN A 241 -40.32 26.26 -5.99
CA ASN A 241 -41.64 26.81 -5.72
C ASN A 241 -41.58 28.35 -5.69
N GLU A 242 -41.70 28.98 -6.86
CA GLU A 242 -41.77 30.45 -7.01
C GLU A 242 -42.95 31.06 -6.22
N ALA A 243 -43.94 30.24 -5.88
CA ALA A 243 -45.04 30.54 -4.98
C ALA A 243 -44.56 30.81 -3.53
N ARG A 244 -43.94 31.98 -3.32
CA ARG A 244 -43.66 32.57 -2.01
C ARG A 244 -44.96 32.85 -1.26
N LYS A 245 -45.52 31.82 -0.62
CA LYS A 245 -46.72 31.88 0.24
C LYS A 245 -46.42 32.72 1.49
N GLY A 246 -46.58 34.04 1.35
CA GLY A 246 -46.31 35.01 2.40
C GLY A 246 -47.14 34.72 3.66
N ARG A 247 -46.47 34.50 4.79
CA ARG A 247 -47.14 34.29 6.08
C ARG A 247 -47.88 35.57 6.50
N PRO A 248 -49.20 35.52 6.79
CA PRO A 248 -49.93 36.69 7.27
C PRO A 248 -49.33 37.21 8.58
N LYS A 249 -49.17 38.54 8.69
CA LYS A 249 -48.68 39.18 9.92
C LYS A 249 -49.71 38.98 11.04
N ARG A 250 -49.35 38.18 12.04
CA ARG A 250 -50.04 38.12 13.35
C ARG A 250 -48.98 38.33 14.43
N SER A 251 -49.32 39.09 15.47
CA SER A 251 -48.39 39.57 16.50
C SER A 251 -47.69 38.42 17.23
N GLN A 252 -46.36 38.37 17.17
CA GLN A 252 -45.58 37.50 18.05
C GLN A 252 -45.56 38.10 19.46
N ASN A 253 -45.93 37.29 20.45
CA ASN A 253 -45.47 37.51 21.82
C ASN A 253 -43.97 37.24 21.85
N LEU A 254 -43.20 38.19 22.38
CA LEU A 254 -41.74 38.10 22.45
C LEU A 254 -41.31 37.10 23.52
N SER A 255 -40.21 36.39 23.25
CA SER A 255 -39.56 35.53 24.23
C SER A 255 -38.83 36.34 25.31
N ALA A 256 -38.62 35.76 26.49
CA ALA A 256 -37.90 36.42 27.58
C ALA A 256 -36.48 36.87 27.19
N PHE A 257 -35.83 36.16 26.26
CA PHE A 257 -34.50 36.48 25.73
C PHE A 257 -34.48 37.77 24.89
N GLU A 258 -35.56 38.04 24.14
CA GLU A 258 -35.68 39.24 23.30
C GLU A 258 -35.93 40.52 24.14
N HIS A 259 -36.55 40.40 25.31
CA HIS A 259 -36.70 41.50 26.25
C HIS A 259 -35.35 41.99 26.81
N ALA A 260 -34.41 41.09 27.09
CA ALA A 260 -33.08 41.45 27.60
C ALA A 260 -32.28 42.28 26.57
N ARG A 261 -32.35 41.90 25.29
CA ARG A 261 -31.59 42.56 24.19
C ARG A 261 -32.03 43.99 23.86
N ARG A 262 -33.17 44.48 24.37
CA ARG A 262 -33.70 45.82 24.07
C ARG A 262 -33.26 46.95 25.01
N LYS A 263 -32.50 46.67 26.08
CA LYS A 263 -32.19 47.67 27.13
C LYS A 263 -30.98 48.59 26.87
N HIS A 264 -30.25 48.45 25.76
CA HIS A 264 -29.15 49.36 25.40
C HIS A 264 -29.29 49.89 23.96
N PRO A 265 -29.42 51.22 23.77
CA PRO A 265 -29.50 51.83 22.43
C PRO A 265 -28.13 51.91 21.74
N ALA A 266 -28.17 52.08 20.42
CA ALA A 266 -27.02 51.90 19.53
C ALA A 266 -26.13 53.15 19.33
N SER A 267 -24.93 52.94 18.79
CA SER A 267 -24.20 53.93 17.97
C SER A 267 -23.21 53.25 17.01
N ALA A 268 -23.11 53.78 15.77
CA ALA A 268 -22.05 53.61 14.75
C ALA A 268 -21.47 52.18 14.48
N SER A 269 -21.64 51.51 13.33
CA SER A 269 -21.41 51.85 11.90
C SER A 269 -19.98 51.55 11.36
N ARG A 270 -19.94 51.01 10.12
CA ARG A 270 -18.81 50.81 9.19
C ARG A 270 -17.86 49.58 9.33
N SER A 271 -18.15 48.59 8.48
CA SER A 271 -17.25 48.03 7.45
C SER A 271 -15.85 47.47 7.81
N CYS A 272 -15.80 46.15 7.96
CA CYS A 272 -14.94 45.21 7.18
C CYS A 272 -13.51 45.64 6.79
N ARG A 273 -12.47 44.99 7.38
CA ARG A 273 -11.66 43.98 6.66
C ARG A 273 -10.69 43.16 7.56
N THR A 274 -10.48 41.91 7.13
CA THR A 274 -9.23 41.11 7.15
C THR A 274 -8.44 40.88 8.46
N SER A 275 -8.49 39.62 8.92
CA SER A 275 -7.40 38.77 9.48
C SER A 275 -6.30 39.36 10.40
N THR A 276 -6.16 38.78 11.61
CA THR A 276 -5.01 37.89 11.91
C THR A 276 -5.18 37.03 13.19
N THR A 277 -4.50 35.88 13.14
CA THR A 277 -3.98 34.89 14.10
C THR A 277 -4.20 34.95 15.65
N THR A 278 -3.92 33.77 16.25
CA THR A 278 -3.39 33.50 17.62
C THR A 278 -4.31 33.48 18.86
N VAL A 279 -4.89 32.30 19.10
CA VAL A 279 -4.66 31.43 20.28
C VAL A 279 -4.37 32.09 21.65
N LYS A 280 -5.26 31.86 22.64
CA LYS A 280 -4.95 31.17 23.92
C LYS A 280 -6.19 30.85 24.77
N THR A 281 -6.20 29.64 25.34
CA THR A 281 -6.67 29.16 26.68
C THR A 281 -7.78 29.94 27.45
N SER A 282 -8.68 29.31 28.23
CA SER A 282 -8.43 28.18 29.16
C SER A 282 -9.69 27.39 29.59
N THR A 283 -9.48 26.14 29.99
CA THR A 283 -10.14 25.33 31.06
C THR A 283 -11.45 25.82 31.74
N THR A 284 -12.42 24.90 31.92
CA THR A 284 -12.75 24.26 33.24
C THR A 284 -13.79 23.12 33.15
N SER A 285 -13.46 21.97 33.76
CA SER A 285 -14.26 21.06 34.64
C SER A 285 -15.80 21.15 34.70
N ALA A 286 -16.60 20.06 34.82
CA ALA A 286 -16.38 18.58 34.88
C ALA A 286 -17.75 17.85 34.61
N ARG A 287 -18.21 16.67 35.11
CA ARG A 287 -17.82 15.74 36.19
C ARG A 287 -18.53 14.35 36.10
N ASN A 288 -18.05 13.37 36.89
CA ASN A 288 -18.63 12.11 37.45
C ASN A 288 -20.14 11.81 37.30
N ASP A 289 -20.69 10.57 37.27
CA ASP A 289 -20.25 9.14 37.20
C ASP A 289 -21.48 8.32 36.66
N THR A 290 -21.72 6.99 36.68
CA THR A 290 -21.19 5.74 37.32
C THR A 290 -21.43 4.49 36.42
N ASN A 291 -20.73 3.38 36.64
CA ASN A 291 -20.95 2.08 35.96
C ASN A 291 -21.94 1.14 36.69
N SER A 292 -22.51 0.17 35.94
CA SER A 292 -23.04 -1.10 36.45
C SER A 292 -22.62 -2.25 35.53
N SER A 293 -22.16 -3.38 36.06
CA SER A 293 -21.54 -4.48 35.29
C SER A 293 -22.48 -5.66 34.98
N VAL A 294 -22.14 -6.39 33.92
CA VAL A 294 -22.25 -7.86 33.86
C VAL A 294 -21.04 -8.42 33.11
N ASP A 295 -20.63 -9.64 33.44
CA ASP A 295 -19.32 -10.23 33.10
C ASP A 295 -19.44 -11.31 32.00
N ALA A 296 -18.40 -11.45 31.18
CA ALA A 296 -18.29 -12.45 30.11
C ALA A 296 -16.81 -12.76 29.81
N SER A 297 -16.28 -13.83 30.41
CA SER A 297 -14.84 -14.09 30.46
C SER A 297 -14.25 -14.60 29.13
N VAL A 298 -13.29 -13.87 28.57
CA VAL A 298 -12.43 -14.34 27.46
C VAL A 298 -10.97 -14.27 27.89
N LYS A 299 -10.19 -15.34 27.60
CA LYS A 299 -8.77 -15.45 28.01
C LYS A 299 -7.88 -14.51 27.20
N LYS A 300 -7.68 -13.29 27.70
CA LYS A 300 -6.58 -12.42 27.26
C LYS A 300 -5.25 -13.07 27.64
N TYR A 301 -4.44 -13.51 26.67
CA TYR A 301 -3.01 -13.73 26.93
C TYR A 301 -2.40 -12.36 27.27
N SER A 302 -1.62 -12.33 28.35
CA SER A 302 -1.18 -11.09 28.99
C SER A 302 -0.42 -10.16 28.05
N GLU A 303 -0.69 -8.84 28.13
CA GLU A 303 0.33 -7.86 27.80
C GLU A 303 1.61 -8.21 28.58
N LEU A 304 2.75 -8.27 27.91
CA LEU A 304 4.03 -8.44 28.59
C LEU A 304 4.36 -7.13 29.30
N ASP A 305 4.35 -7.15 30.64
CA ASP A 305 4.52 -5.97 31.49
C ASP A 305 5.77 -5.16 31.14
N PHE A 306 5.59 -4.04 30.44
CA PHE A 306 6.58 -2.98 30.36
C PHE A 306 6.51 -2.12 31.64
N CYS A 307 6.76 -2.75 32.79
CA CYS A 307 6.84 -2.09 34.08
C CYS A 307 8.17 -1.33 34.19
N GLY A 308 8.21 -0.14 33.58
CA GLY A 308 9.43 0.65 33.39
C GLY A 308 9.16 2.07 32.89
N SER A 309 8.37 2.84 33.63
CA SER A 309 8.04 4.24 33.31
C SER A 309 9.19 5.22 33.63
N GLY A 310 10.34 4.99 33.01
CA GLY A 310 11.51 5.86 33.01
C GLY A 310 12.46 5.50 31.86
N PRO A 311 13.44 6.35 31.51
CA PRO A 311 14.48 5.98 30.58
C PRO A 311 15.27 4.79 31.15
N LEU A 312 15.38 3.68 30.41
CA LEU A 312 16.33 2.63 30.74
C LEU A 312 17.74 3.24 30.67
N GLU A 313 18.46 3.23 31.79
CA GLU A 313 19.81 3.79 31.88
C GLU A 313 20.83 2.78 31.33
N ILE A 314 20.78 2.62 30.00
CA ILE A 314 21.59 1.66 29.26
C ILE A 314 23.06 2.13 29.26
N ASN A 315 23.94 1.30 29.82
CA ASN A 315 25.36 1.61 29.99
C ASN A 315 26.14 1.45 28.67
N TYR A 316 26.21 2.53 27.88
CA TYR A 316 27.01 2.59 26.67
C TYR A 316 28.48 2.96 26.97
N MET A 317 29.40 2.33 26.25
CA MET A 317 30.82 2.68 26.29
C MET A 317 31.05 4.05 25.64
N SER A 318 31.88 4.91 26.26
CA SER A 318 32.23 6.23 25.70
C SER A 318 32.89 6.11 24.33
N ILE A 319 32.57 7.01 23.40
CA ILE A 319 33.22 7.11 22.08
C ILE A 319 34.72 7.44 22.20
N SER A 320 35.17 7.96 23.35
CA SER A 320 36.59 8.15 23.67
C SER A 320 37.33 6.88 24.10
N SER A 321 36.63 5.76 24.26
CA SER A 321 37.21 4.42 24.42
C SER A 321 37.85 3.97 23.09
N PRO A 322 38.93 3.16 23.10
CA PRO A 322 39.59 2.67 21.88
C PRO A 322 38.75 1.62 21.13
N PHE A 323 37.60 2.03 20.57
CA PHE A 323 36.81 1.22 19.64
C PHE A 323 37.46 1.26 18.25
N CYS A 324 37.88 0.10 17.76
CA CYS A 324 38.68 -0.02 16.53
C CYS A 324 37.98 0.52 15.26
N TYR A 325 36.65 0.62 15.26
CA TYR A 325 35.87 1.04 14.09
C TYR A 325 35.34 2.49 14.12
N VAL A 326 35.73 3.35 15.09
CA VAL A 326 35.31 4.77 15.10
C VAL A 326 35.62 5.48 13.78
N HIS A 327 36.73 5.11 13.13
CA HIS A 327 37.15 5.67 11.84
C HIS A 327 36.21 5.33 10.66
N LEU A 328 35.33 4.33 10.78
CA LEU A 328 34.30 3.99 9.79
C LEU A 328 33.01 4.80 9.97
N ILE A 329 32.86 5.50 11.10
CA ILE A 329 31.68 6.32 11.40
C ILE A 329 31.80 7.64 10.62
N PRO A 330 30.82 8.00 9.76
CA PRO A 330 30.87 9.28 9.04
C PRO A 330 30.87 10.44 10.03
N ALA A 331 31.86 11.36 9.92
CA ALA A 331 32.05 12.46 10.86
C ALA A 331 30.77 13.28 11.14
N ALA A 332 29.91 13.47 10.13
CA ALA A 332 28.62 14.16 10.25
C ALA A 332 27.56 13.46 11.15
N VAL A 333 27.88 12.27 11.67
CA VAL A 333 27.06 11.50 12.63
C VAL A 333 27.70 11.48 14.03
N GLY A 334 29.02 11.71 14.15
CA GLY A 334 29.78 11.57 15.39
C GLY A 334 29.19 12.38 16.56
N ASP A 335 28.87 13.65 16.32
CA ASP A 335 28.28 14.58 17.31
C ASP A 335 26.91 14.13 17.89
N TYR A 336 26.23 13.18 17.23
CA TYR A 336 24.92 12.65 17.64
C TYR A 336 25.01 11.32 18.39
N LEU A 337 26.18 10.68 18.41
CA LEU A 337 26.39 9.44 19.13
C LEU A 337 26.60 9.74 20.62
N ARG A 338 25.99 8.91 21.48
CA ARG A 338 26.14 9.00 22.95
C ARG A 338 27.15 8.01 23.53
N GLY A 339 27.54 7.02 22.74
CA GLY A 339 28.33 5.86 23.13
C GLY A 339 28.13 4.73 22.12
N TYR A 340 28.74 3.58 22.38
CA TYR A 340 28.53 2.34 21.64
C TYR A 340 28.26 1.17 22.61
N TYR A 341 27.76 0.06 22.08
CA TYR A 341 27.68 -1.22 22.79
C TYR A 341 28.36 -2.27 21.92
N ASP A 342 29.27 -3.06 22.50
CA ASP A 342 30.02 -4.10 21.81
C ASP A 342 29.48 -5.49 22.24
N PRO A 343 28.63 -6.12 21.42
CA PRO A 343 27.97 -7.38 21.78
C PRO A 343 28.91 -8.57 21.70
N LYS A 344 28.62 -9.63 22.45
CA LYS A 344 29.36 -10.89 22.34
C LYS A 344 29.41 -11.39 20.87
N PRO A 345 30.60 -11.61 20.27
CA PRO A 345 30.76 -11.91 18.85
C PRO A 345 30.57 -13.41 18.54
N ASP A 346 29.39 -13.96 18.85
CA ASP A 346 29.07 -15.39 18.69
C ASP A 346 28.02 -15.68 17.60
N GLY A 347 27.86 -14.76 16.64
CA GLY A 347 26.86 -14.84 15.56
C GLY A 347 25.45 -14.41 15.97
N HIS A 348 25.14 -14.32 17.27
CA HIS A 348 23.89 -13.75 17.76
C HIS A 348 23.94 -12.22 17.97
N CYS A 349 25.08 -11.58 17.67
CA CYS A 349 25.38 -10.16 17.95
C CYS A 349 24.23 -9.18 17.62
N GLY A 350 23.53 -9.31 16.48
CA GLY A 350 22.39 -8.47 16.15
C GLY A 350 21.21 -8.61 17.13
N PHE A 351 20.82 -9.84 17.45
CA PHE A 351 19.74 -10.12 18.42
C PHE A 351 20.17 -9.78 19.86
N ARG A 352 21.45 -9.93 20.17
CA ARG A 352 22.10 -9.51 21.42
C ARG A 352 22.01 -7.98 21.62
N VAL A 353 22.35 -7.19 20.59
CA VAL A 353 22.17 -5.73 20.58
C VAL A 353 20.70 -5.35 20.78
N LEU A 354 19.77 -5.99 20.08
CA LEU A 354 18.33 -5.71 20.26
C LEU A 354 17.84 -6.05 21.67
N SER A 355 18.26 -7.18 22.25
CA SER A 355 17.90 -7.55 23.62
C SER A 355 18.44 -6.57 24.66
N HIS A 356 19.69 -6.12 24.48
CA HIS A 356 20.27 -5.09 25.34
C HIS A 356 19.58 -3.73 25.16
N ALA A 357 19.25 -3.31 23.93
CA ALA A 357 18.54 -2.07 23.66
C ALA A 357 17.08 -2.04 24.18
N LEU A 358 16.40 -3.19 24.19
CA LEU A 358 15.01 -3.33 24.65
C LEU A 358 14.89 -3.58 26.16
N ARG A 359 15.87 -4.26 26.78
CA ARG A 359 15.74 -4.84 28.13
C ARG A 359 16.98 -4.66 29.03
N GLY A 360 18.04 -4.04 28.53
CA GLY A 360 19.36 -4.00 29.19
C GLY A 360 20.13 -5.34 29.22
N ILE A 361 19.46 -6.47 28.97
CA ILE A 361 19.99 -7.81 29.19
C ILE A 361 20.33 -8.48 27.85
N GLU A 362 21.60 -8.46 27.48
CA GLU A 362 22.09 -9.08 26.24
C GLU A 362 21.85 -10.60 26.18
N ALA A 363 22.00 -11.29 27.33
CA ALA A 363 21.80 -12.73 27.46
C ALA A 363 20.37 -13.19 27.12
N ALA A 364 19.38 -12.29 27.09
CA ALA A 364 18.00 -12.60 26.75
C ALA A 364 17.70 -12.60 25.24
N TYR A 365 18.73 -12.60 24.38
CA TYR A 365 18.61 -12.61 22.92
C TYR A 365 17.75 -13.75 22.35
N THR A 366 17.65 -14.89 23.05
CA THR A 366 16.77 -16.00 22.69
C THR A 366 15.29 -15.61 22.80
N SER A 367 14.90 -14.82 23.82
CA SER A 367 13.57 -14.23 23.90
C SER A 367 13.31 -13.29 22.72
N THR A 368 14.33 -12.53 22.29
CA THR A 368 14.25 -11.58 21.18
C THR A 368 14.07 -12.31 19.84
N ARG A 369 14.78 -13.43 19.60
CA ARG A 369 14.52 -14.33 18.47
C ARG A 369 13.10 -14.93 18.53
N GLY A 370 12.67 -15.38 19.72
CA GLY A 370 11.34 -15.96 19.92
C GLY A 370 10.19 -14.99 19.62
N ALA A 371 10.31 -13.72 20.02
CA ALA A 371 9.35 -12.68 19.68
C ALA A 371 9.22 -12.48 18.16
N LEU A 372 10.34 -12.44 17.43
CA LEU A 372 10.32 -12.35 15.97
C LEU A 372 9.74 -13.62 15.32
N LEU A 373 10.10 -14.81 15.79
CA LEU A 373 9.55 -16.05 15.24
C LEU A 373 8.02 -16.13 15.40
N ASN A 374 7.49 -15.60 16.49
CA ASN A 374 6.04 -15.52 16.72
C ASN A 374 5.37 -14.54 15.75
N GLU A 375 5.93 -13.35 15.54
CA GLU A 375 5.46 -12.36 14.57
C GLU A 375 5.48 -12.90 13.13
N LEU A 376 6.53 -13.63 12.75
CA LEU A 376 6.66 -14.21 11.41
C LEU A 376 5.59 -15.26 11.08
N ASN A 377 4.89 -15.85 12.06
CA ASN A 377 3.80 -16.79 11.78
C ASN A 377 2.56 -16.11 11.15
N ASP A 378 2.50 -14.78 11.13
CA ASP A 378 1.45 -14.03 10.42
C ASP A 378 1.61 -14.18 8.89
N GLN A 379 0.53 -14.56 8.20
CA GLN A 379 0.52 -14.80 6.75
C GLN A 379 0.97 -13.58 5.92
N ARG A 380 0.90 -12.35 6.46
CA ARG A 380 1.45 -11.15 5.82
C ARG A 380 2.94 -11.31 5.49
N TYR A 381 3.74 -11.98 6.32
CA TYR A 381 5.17 -12.18 6.04
C TYR A 381 5.44 -13.18 4.91
N HIS A 382 4.54 -14.13 4.67
CA HIS A 382 4.60 -15.02 3.51
C HIS A 382 4.48 -14.25 2.19
N PHE A 383 3.60 -13.24 2.16
CA PHE A 383 3.41 -12.35 1.02
C PHE A 383 4.53 -11.29 0.89
N ILE A 384 4.96 -10.70 2.02
CA ILE A 384 5.95 -9.60 2.03
C ILE A 384 7.37 -10.09 1.71
N TYR A 385 7.75 -11.31 2.12
CA TYR A 385 9.10 -11.82 1.87
C TYR A 385 9.20 -12.71 0.63
N GLY A 386 8.15 -13.42 0.25
CA GLY A 386 8.22 -14.53 -0.70
C GLY A 386 8.39 -15.88 0.02
N ILE A 387 8.02 -16.97 -0.65
CA ILE A 387 7.87 -18.30 -0.02
C ILE A 387 9.22 -18.83 0.50
N GLU A 388 10.27 -18.76 -0.32
CA GLU A 388 11.60 -19.29 0.00
C GLU A 388 12.29 -18.44 1.06
N GLU A 389 12.20 -17.11 0.92
CA GLU A 389 12.75 -16.12 1.85
C GLU A 389 12.04 -16.15 3.21
N TYR A 390 10.74 -16.41 3.24
CA TYR A 390 9.97 -16.64 4.45
C TYR A 390 10.48 -17.88 5.19
N GLN A 391 10.56 -19.04 4.50
CA GLN A 391 11.05 -20.28 5.09
C GLN A 391 12.51 -20.13 5.59
N ALA A 392 13.38 -19.53 4.79
CA ALA A 392 14.75 -19.23 5.17
C ALA A 392 14.83 -18.29 6.39
N SER A 393 13.89 -17.36 6.54
CA SER A 393 13.82 -16.46 7.70
C SER A 393 13.34 -17.17 8.97
N SER A 394 12.30 -18.00 8.89
CA SER A 394 11.82 -18.79 10.04
C SER A 394 12.87 -19.81 10.50
N ILE A 395 13.63 -20.42 9.58
CA ILE A 395 14.76 -21.31 9.90
C ILE A 395 15.93 -20.52 10.53
N ARG A 396 16.31 -19.37 9.95
CA ARG A 396 17.36 -18.49 10.47
C ARG A 396 17.05 -18.04 11.89
N VAL A 397 15.89 -17.41 12.10
CA VAL A 397 15.47 -16.89 13.42
C VAL A 397 15.26 -18.03 14.42
N GLY A 398 14.70 -19.17 13.99
CA GLY A 398 14.38 -20.35 14.80
C GLY A 398 15.55 -21.05 15.50
N PHE A 399 16.80 -20.70 15.22
CA PHE A 399 17.96 -21.22 15.95
C PHE A 399 18.04 -20.61 17.36
N MET A 400 17.58 -21.37 18.37
CA MET A 400 17.52 -20.96 19.79
C MET A 400 18.60 -21.59 20.68
N LEU A 401 19.58 -22.31 20.12
CA LEU A 401 20.62 -22.98 20.91
C LEU A 401 21.59 -21.95 21.52
N ASP A 402 21.90 -22.06 22.81
CA ASP A 402 22.91 -21.23 23.51
C ASP A 402 24.33 -21.71 23.17
N ARG A 403 24.72 -21.51 21.92
CA ARG A 403 26.07 -21.74 21.39
C ARG A 403 26.31 -20.85 20.17
N ALA A 404 27.58 -20.53 19.91
CA ALA A 404 27.93 -19.72 18.74
C ALA A 404 27.37 -20.29 17.43
N CYS A 405 26.91 -19.42 16.53
CA CYS A 405 26.21 -19.81 15.31
C CYS A 405 26.86 -19.26 14.03
N GLY A 406 26.77 -20.05 12.95
CA GLY A 406 27.25 -19.68 11.62
C GLY A 406 26.40 -18.61 10.95
N ASP A 407 26.87 -18.11 9.81
CA ASP A 407 26.26 -16.98 9.10
C ASP A 407 24.84 -17.24 8.57
N ALA A 408 24.49 -18.51 8.33
CA ALA A 408 23.12 -18.97 8.10
C ALA A 408 22.11 -18.61 9.22
N TYR A 409 22.58 -18.24 10.41
CA TYR A 409 21.78 -17.92 11.60
C TYR A 409 21.98 -16.49 12.13
N TRP A 410 22.73 -15.64 11.42
CA TRP A 410 22.92 -14.23 11.77
C TRP A 410 21.63 -13.42 11.61
N MET A 411 21.62 -12.17 12.07
CA MET A 411 20.49 -11.26 11.89
C MET A 411 20.56 -10.56 10.53
N ASP A 412 19.44 -10.51 9.82
CA ASP A 412 19.31 -9.86 8.50
C ASP A 412 18.51 -8.55 8.57
N SER A 413 18.70 -7.72 7.56
CA SER A 413 17.87 -6.56 7.19
C SER A 413 16.36 -6.85 7.13
N ARG A 414 15.95 -8.09 6.86
CA ARG A 414 14.54 -8.54 6.94
C ARG A 414 14.06 -8.78 8.37
N ASP A 415 14.88 -9.36 9.24
CA ASP A 415 14.54 -9.57 10.66
C ASP A 415 14.23 -8.24 11.35
N CYS A 416 14.99 -7.21 10.96
CA CYS A 416 14.78 -5.82 11.37
C CYS A 416 13.36 -5.31 11.06
N PHE A 417 12.76 -5.66 9.92
CA PHE A 417 11.41 -5.21 9.56
C PHE A 417 10.35 -5.79 10.50
N GLY A 418 10.42 -7.09 10.82
CA GLY A 418 9.51 -7.70 11.80
C GLY A 418 9.63 -7.05 13.19
N PHE A 419 10.84 -6.74 13.64
CA PHE A 419 11.04 -5.98 14.90
C PHE A 419 10.46 -4.56 14.86
N ALA A 420 10.43 -3.89 13.69
CA ALA A 420 9.75 -2.61 13.57
C ALA A 420 8.23 -2.73 13.78
N THR A 421 7.62 -3.80 13.29
CA THR A 421 6.20 -4.11 13.52
C THR A 421 5.93 -4.38 15.00
N ILE A 422 6.66 -5.33 15.61
CA ILE A 422 6.46 -5.77 17.02
C ILE A 422 6.49 -4.59 18.00
N TYR A 423 7.46 -3.69 17.85
CA TYR A 423 7.69 -2.58 18.78
C TYR A 423 7.16 -1.23 18.30
N ASN A 424 6.36 -1.22 17.22
CA ASN A 424 5.82 -0.01 16.58
C ASN A 424 6.90 1.07 16.34
N TRP A 425 8.09 0.64 15.92
CA TRP A 425 9.22 1.54 15.70
C TRP A 425 9.06 2.25 14.36
N LYS A 426 8.94 3.59 14.38
CA LYS A 426 9.14 4.40 13.18
C LYS A 426 10.48 4.02 12.53
N ARG A 427 10.47 3.68 11.24
CA ARG A 427 11.51 3.00 10.43
C ARG A 427 12.98 3.48 10.52
N HIS A 428 13.28 4.55 11.28
CA HIS A 428 14.61 5.11 11.49
C HIS A 428 15.66 4.14 12.03
N LEU A 429 15.32 3.27 13.00
CA LEU A 429 16.32 2.59 13.84
C LEU A 429 17.20 1.55 13.10
N LEU A 430 16.82 1.20 11.88
CA LEU A 430 17.31 -0.01 11.19
C LEU A 430 18.28 0.31 10.03
N LEU A 431 18.28 1.55 9.53
CA LEU A 431 19.18 2.01 8.49
C LEU A 431 20.64 2.21 8.97
N SER A 432 20.88 2.22 10.28
CA SER A 432 22.21 2.17 10.88
C SER A 432 22.76 0.73 10.95
N LEU A 433 21.97 -0.21 11.49
CA LEU A 433 22.37 -1.62 11.63
C LEU A 433 22.62 -2.30 10.29
N ALA A 434 21.72 -2.13 9.31
CA ALA A 434 21.89 -2.75 7.99
C ALA A 434 23.17 -2.28 7.25
N ARG A 435 23.65 -1.05 7.53
CA ARG A 435 24.82 -0.45 6.86
C ARG A 435 26.18 -0.83 7.46
N HIS A 436 26.24 -1.73 8.44
CA HIS A 436 27.50 -2.27 8.94
C HIS A 436 27.70 -3.77 8.68
N VAL A 437 26.65 -4.53 8.35
CA VAL A 437 26.77 -5.97 8.04
C VAL A 437 27.36 -6.20 6.64
N ASP A 438 26.94 -5.44 5.62
CA ASP A 438 27.45 -5.59 4.24
C ASP A 438 28.92 -5.17 4.08
N VAL A 439 29.46 -4.34 4.98
CA VAL A 439 30.86 -3.86 4.94
C VAL A 439 31.85 -4.91 5.50
N GLN A 440 31.37 -6.11 5.83
CA GLN A 440 32.18 -7.26 6.26
C GLN A 440 31.97 -8.50 5.38
N ARG A 441 31.42 -8.32 4.17
CA ARG A 441 31.25 -9.38 3.14
C ARG A 441 31.93 -9.04 1.79
N GLN A 442 32.96 -8.18 1.85
CA GLN A 442 34.00 -7.99 0.82
C GLN A 442 35.37 -8.04 1.50
#